data_AF-A0A0A2VUB3-F1
#
_entry.id   AF-A0A0A2VUB3-F1
#
_cell.length_a   1.000
_cell.length_b   1.000
_cell.length_c   1.000
_cell.angle_alpha   90.00
_cell.angle_beta   90.00
_cell.angle_gamma   90.00
#
_symmetry.space_group_name_H-M   'P 1'
#
loop_
_entity.id
_entity.type
_entity.pdbx_description
1 polymer ?
#
loop_
_entity_poly.entity_id
_entity_poly.type
_entity_poly.pdbx_seq_one_letter_code
_entity_poly.pdbx_strand_id
1 'polypeptide(L)'
;MQPRCGLAKMTGFGQRHEVAKDRLAINDLINGWMHRDLAQWDKLSALFHPEGTIEVTWFEGLASEFIQGSMRMGKSDISTKHLIGTPVVSFNSTQDKAISETNAMIIGQNHRLEMGATCHNRFYDMLEKRQGVWRILRRQVVYDFGSFDFPFGPVDIDKEAAKRYPAAYAPLAYLLEKSGFPANNMSNTAGNPSSKLHLGLLIHLSNQFKDQLITQYFSPMGITGAQFKVLISIFKGFNSPVEVSKNLVMDTGAMSRMLERMVKRDLIVRNVNPEDKRQVILALTEKGQELCEAFQNDALASIIGTLTERLTPEESKQLNELLIKMLPDEITERHL
;
A
#
# COMPACT_ATOMS: atom_id res chain seq x y z
N MET A 1 -25.02 -47.29 19.81
CA MET A 1 -25.13 -45.82 19.84
C MET A 1 -23.74 -45.23 19.90
N GLN A 2 -23.25 -44.66 18.79
CA GLN A 2 -22.05 -43.81 18.74
C GLN A 2 -22.51 -42.41 18.29
N PRO A 3 -22.10 -41.30 18.93
CA PRO A 3 -22.43 -39.98 18.45
C PRO A 3 -21.46 -39.56 17.32
N ARG A 4 -22.03 -39.12 16.19
CA ARG A 4 -21.31 -38.55 15.06
C ARG A 4 -20.68 -37.21 15.46
N CYS A 5 -19.36 -37.12 15.32
CA CYS A 5 -18.60 -35.87 15.44
C CYS A 5 -18.87 -34.97 14.22
N GLY A 6 -19.48 -33.81 14.45
CA GLY A 6 -19.81 -32.84 13.41
C GLY A 6 -18.61 -31.99 12.98
N LEU A 7 -18.38 -31.94 11.66
CA LEU A 7 -17.45 -31.02 10.99
C LEU A 7 -17.78 -29.55 11.30
N ALA A 8 -16.98 -28.90 12.13
CA ALA A 8 -16.99 -27.44 12.29
C ALA A 8 -15.58 -26.89 12.46
N LYS A 9 -14.72 -27.01 11.41
CA LYS A 9 -13.35 -26.46 11.42
C LYS A 9 -12.84 -25.85 10.09
N MET A 10 -13.64 -25.69 9.04
CA MET A 10 -13.09 -25.34 7.71
C MET A 10 -13.16 -23.87 7.26
N THR A 11 -13.88 -22.96 7.94
CA THR A 11 -14.12 -21.60 7.38
C THR A 11 -12.98 -20.60 7.62
N GLY A 12 -12.35 -20.59 8.79
CA GLY A 12 -11.22 -19.69 9.08
C GLY A 12 -9.90 -20.08 8.39
N PHE A 13 -9.77 -21.35 7.98
CA PHE A 13 -8.65 -21.82 7.16
C PHE A 13 -8.78 -21.33 5.71
N GLY A 14 -9.99 -21.35 5.16
CA GLY A 14 -10.27 -20.91 3.80
C GLY A 14 -9.94 -19.43 3.55
N GLN A 15 -10.32 -18.53 4.46
CA GLN A 15 -10.07 -17.09 4.29
C GLN A 15 -8.58 -16.71 4.41
N ARG A 16 -7.83 -17.37 5.31
CA ARG A 16 -6.36 -17.21 5.38
C ARG A 16 -5.65 -17.78 4.16
N HIS A 17 -6.15 -18.91 3.64
CA HIS A 17 -5.68 -19.45 2.38
C HIS A 17 -5.92 -18.49 1.22
N GLU A 18 -7.06 -17.81 1.19
CA GLU A 18 -7.40 -16.90 0.11
C GLU A 18 -6.54 -15.63 0.14
N VAL A 19 -6.32 -15.02 1.32
CA VAL A 19 -5.37 -13.90 1.46
C VAL A 19 -3.95 -14.32 1.12
N ALA A 20 -3.53 -15.53 1.52
CA ALA A 20 -2.19 -16.04 1.18
C ALA A 20 -2.03 -16.28 -0.32
N LYS A 21 -3.05 -16.82 -1.00
CA LYS A 21 -3.09 -16.96 -2.46
C LYS A 21 -3.05 -15.61 -3.15
N ASP A 22 -3.81 -14.62 -2.67
CA ASP A 22 -3.82 -13.28 -3.25
C ASP A 22 -2.47 -12.58 -3.09
N ARG A 23 -1.81 -12.74 -1.93
CA ARG A 23 -0.43 -12.27 -1.74
C ARG A 23 0.55 -12.95 -2.69
N LEU A 24 0.42 -14.26 -2.90
CA LEU A 24 1.25 -15.01 -3.85
C LEU A 24 0.99 -14.54 -5.29
N ALA A 25 -0.26 -14.39 -5.69
CA ALA A 25 -0.64 -13.91 -7.01
C ALA A 25 -0.11 -12.48 -7.26
N ILE A 26 -0.16 -11.60 -6.26
CA ILE A 26 0.45 -10.27 -6.34
C ILE A 26 1.97 -10.38 -6.42
N ASN A 27 2.61 -11.24 -5.62
CA ASN A 27 4.06 -11.46 -5.72
C ASN A 27 4.47 -11.90 -7.14
N ASP A 28 3.74 -12.84 -7.73
CA ASP A 28 3.98 -13.32 -9.10
C ASP A 28 3.73 -12.21 -10.13
N LEU A 29 2.67 -11.41 -9.95
CA LEU A 29 2.35 -10.25 -10.78
C LEU A 29 3.50 -9.22 -10.78
N ILE A 30 4.02 -8.86 -9.60
CA ILE A 30 5.09 -7.87 -9.46
C ILE A 30 6.42 -8.40 -10.01
N ASN A 31 6.77 -9.66 -9.71
CA ASN A 31 7.96 -10.32 -10.26
C ASN A 31 7.86 -10.57 -11.78
N GLY A 32 6.63 -10.63 -12.32
CA GLY A 32 6.35 -10.67 -13.75
C GLY A 32 6.97 -9.51 -14.52
N TRP A 33 7.43 -8.43 -13.86
CA TRP A 33 8.20 -7.37 -14.49
C TRP A 33 9.41 -7.88 -15.29
N MET A 34 9.97 -9.04 -14.94
CA MET A 34 11.00 -9.73 -15.71
C MET A 34 10.62 -9.96 -17.18
N HIS A 35 9.32 -10.02 -17.52
CA HIS A 35 8.86 -10.09 -18.90
C HIS A 35 9.32 -8.89 -19.74
N ARG A 36 9.49 -7.70 -19.14
CA ARG A 36 10.09 -6.54 -19.82
C ARG A 36 11.53 -6.81 -20.19
N ASP A 37 12.32 -7.31 -19.23
CA ASP A 37 13.75 -7.57 -19.42
C ASP A 37 14.01 -8.68 -20.45
N LEU A 38 13.06 -9.62 -20.57
CA LEU A 38 13.10 -10.72 -21.54
C LEU A 38 12.42 -10.41 -22.88
N ALA A 39 11.94 -9.18 -23.08
CA ALA A 39 11.19 -8.77 -24.28
C ALA A 39 9.93 -9.63 -24.56
N GLN A 40 9.28 -10.14 -23.51
CA GLN A 40 8.04 -10.93 -23.58
C GLN A 40 6.82 -9.99 -23.51
N TRP A 41 6.58 -9.24 -24.58
CA TRP A 41 5.66 -8.09 -24.60
C TRP A 41 4.20 -8.45 -24.28
N ASP A 42 3.69 -9.57 -24.79
CA ASP A 42 2.32 -10.02 -24.49
C ASP A 42 2.15 -10.34 -23.00
N LYS A 43 3.16 -10.98 -22.39
CA LYS A 43 3.16 -11.29 -20.96
C LYS A 43 3.30 -10.04 -20.11
N LEU A 44 4.14 -9.09 -20.53
CA LEU A 44 4.26 -7.79 -19.87
C LEU A 44 2.93 -7.01 -19.92
N SER A 45 2.26 -7.00 -21.07
CA SER A 45 0.96 -6.36 -21.24
C SER A 45 -0.10 -6.98 -20.34
N ALA A 46 -0.05 -8.30 -20.13
CA ALA A 46 -1.01 -9.01 -19.29
C ALA A 46 -0.93 -8.66 -17.79
N LEU A 47 0.18 -8.04 -17.33
CA LEU A 47 0.33 -7.56 -15.96
C LEU A 47 -0.54 -6.34 -15.65
N PHE A 48 -0.92 -5.57 -16.67
CA PHE A 48 -1.69 -4.32 -16.50
C PHE A 48 -3.14 -4.52 -16.89
N HIS A 49 -4.05 -3.80 -16.23
CA HIS A 49 -5.38 -3.58 -16.81
C HIS A 49 -5.26 -2.77 -18.12
N PRO A 50 -6.21 -2.86 -19.06
CA PRO A 50 -6.14 -2.14 -20.33
C PRO A 50 -5.94 -0.62 -20.19
N GLU A 51 -6.54 -0.03 -19.15
CA GLU A 51 -6.41 1.39 -18.77
C GLU A 51 -5.27 1.65 -17.78
N GLY A 52 -4.48 0.63 -17.46
CA GLY A 52 -3.40 0.71 -16.50
C GLY A 52 -2.34 1.73 -16.92
N THR A 53 -1.84 2.49 -15.97
CA THR A 53 -0.83 3.53 -16.21
C THR A 53 0.51 3.22 -15.55
N ILE A 54 1.57 3.79 -16.09
CA ILE A 54 2.91 3.67 -15.54
C ILE A 54 3.64 5.00 -15.62
N GLU A 55 4.38 5.30 -14.57
CA GLU A 55 5.20 6.49 -14.42
C GLU A 55 6.63 6.09 -14.03
N VAL A 56 7.58 6.37 -14.93
CA VAL A 56 9.02 6.12 -14.78
C VAL A 56 9.82 7.33 -15.26
N THR A 57 11.14 7.32 -15.10
CA THR A 57 12.04 8.44 -15.47
C THR A 57 11.80 9.04 -16.87
N TRP A 58 11.54 8.20 -17.87
CA TRP A 58 11.45 8.60 -19.29
C TRP A 58 10.03 8.54 -19.87
N PHE A 59 9.03 8.11 -19.09
CA PHE A 59 7.66 7.88 -19.60
C PHE A 59 6.61 8.05 -18.50
N GLU A 60 5.50 8.67 -18.87
CA GLU A 60 4.26 8.72 -18.08
C GLU A 60 3.07 8.58 -19.03
N GLY A 61 2.16 7.65 -18.74
CA GLY A 61 1.00 7.41 -19.58
C GLY A 61 0.47 5.98 -19.48
N LEU A 62 -0.16 5.51 -20.55
CA LEU A 62 -0.71 4.16 -20.62
C LEU A 62 0.40 3.11 -20.64
N ALA A 63 0.17 1.99 -19.96
CA ALA A 63 1.10 0.87 -19.97
C ALA A 63 1.34 0.32 -21.38
N SER A 64 0.32 0.32 -22.25
CA SER A 64 0.44 -0.10 -23.65
C SER A 64 1.43 0.76 -24.45
N GLU A 65 1.41 2.09 -24.23
CA GLU A 65 2.32 3.05 -24.87
C GLU A 65 3.73 2.92 -24.30
N PHE A 66 3.86 2.71 -22.99
CA PHE A 66 5.14 2.39 -22.34
C PHE A 66 5.78 1.12 -22.93
N ILE A 67 4.99 0.08 -23.18
CA ILE A 67 5.46 -1.17 -23.77
C ILE A 67 6.02 -0.91 -25.17
N GLN A 68 5.31 -0.13 -26.00
CA GLN A 68 5.82 0.27 -27.32
C GLN A 68 7.12 1.07 -27.22
N GLY A 69 7.23 1.97 -26.24
CA GLY A 69 8.48 2.69 -25.95
C GLY A 69 9.61 1.75 -25.54
N SER A 70 9.32 0.77 -24.69
CA SER A 70 10.28 -0.24 -24.24
C SER A 70 10.73 -1.15 -25.39
N MET A 71 9.85 -1.48 -26.34
CA MET A 71 10.21 -2.21 -27.56
C MET A 71 11.20 -1.43 -28.44
N ARG A 72 11.05 -0.11 -28.53
CA ARG A 72 12.02 0.76 -29.23
C ARG A 72 13.35 0.81 -28.47
N MET A 73 13.31 0.90 -27.14
CA MET A 73 14.50 0.88 -26.29
C MET A 73 15.28 -0.43 -26.41
N GLY A 74 14.60 -1.58 -26.49
CA GLY A 74 15.25 -2.87 -26.67
C GLY A 74 15.99 -3.04 -28.02
N LYS A 75 15.86 -2.07 -28.94
CA LYS A 75 16.60 -2.03 -30.23
C LYS A 75 17.75 -1.01 -30.23
N SER A 76 17.96 -0.27 -29.14
CA SER A 76 19.07 0.68 -29.04
C SER A 76 20.28 0.05 -28.35
N ASP A 77 21.33 0.85 -28.12
CA ASP A 77 22.56 0.40 -27.47
C ASP A 77 22.39 0.11 -25.96
N ILE A 78 21.23 0.41 -25.37
CA ILE A 78 20.97 0.22 -23.95
C ILE A 78 20.29 -1.13 -23.68
N SER A 79 20.82 -1.89 -22.74
CA SER A 79 20.11 -2.99 -22.10
C SER A 79 19.77 -2.62 -20.67
N THR A 80 18.62 -3.08 -20.21
CA THR A 80 18.14 -2.83 -18.85
C THR A 80 17.66 -4.12 -18.23
N LYS A 81 17.98 -4.30 -16.95
CA LYS A 81 17.53 -5.43 -16.14
C LYS A 81 17.05 -4.91 -14.80
N HIS A 82 16.10 -5.62 -14.22
CA HIS A 82 15.56 -5.30 -12.90
C HIS A 82 15.80 -6.44 -11.92
N LEU A 83 16.28 -6.11 -10.73
CA LEU A 83 16.17 -6.98 -9.57
C LEU A 83 14.95 -6.53 -8.77
N ILE A 84 13.94 -7.39 -8.66
CA ILE A 84 12.69 -7.09 -7.95
C ILE A 84 12.68 -7.85 -6.63
N GLY A 85 12.47 -7.14 -5.53
CA GLY A 85 12.32 -7.72 -4.20
C GLY A 85 10.93 -8.28 -3.93
N THR A 86 10.73 -8.83 -2.73
CA THR A 86 9.40 -9.26 -2.29
C THR A 86 8.52 -8.05 -1.98
N PRO A 87 7.31 -7.94 -2.54
CA PRO A 87 6.40 -6.83 -2.28
C PRO A 87 5.81 -6.89 -0.86
N VAL A 88 5.71 -5.74 -0.20
CA VAL A 88 4.85 -5.56 0.96
C VAL A 88 3.45 -5.17 0.46
N VAL A 89 2.46 -6.00 0.76
CA VAL A 89 1.08 -5.84 0.23
C VAL A 89 0.09 -5.47 1.33
N SER A 90 -0.69 -4.41 1.08
CA SER A 90 -1.79 -3.95 1.91
C SER A 90 -3.10 -3.98 1.13
N PHE A 91 -4.09 -4.75 1.61
CA PHE A 91 -5.40 -4.90 0.94
C PHE A 91 -6.41 -3.88 1.47
N ASN A 92 -7.39 -3.53 0.64
CA ASN A 92 -8.62 -2.89 1.09
C ASN A 92 -9.56 -3.89 1.81
N SER A 93 -10.67 -3.39 2.35
CA SER A 93 -11.61 -4.20 3.14
C SER A 93 -12.31 -5.32 2.37
N THR A 94 -12.55 -5.11 1.07
CA THR A 94 -13.18 -6.08 0.18
C THR A 94 -12.20 -7.05 -0.47
N GLN A 95 -10.89 -6.86 -0.28
CA GLN A 95 -9.80 -7.67 -0.86
C GLN A 95 -9.86 -7.74 -2.40
N ASP A 96 -10.41 -6.71 -3.04
CA ASP A 96 -10.42 -6.53 -4.49
C ASP A 96 -9.44 -5.45 -4.95
N LYS A 97 -8.87 -4.68 -4.02
CA LYS A 97 -7.80 -3.70 -4.29
C LYS A 97 -6.66 -3.87 -3.30
N ALA A 98 -5.46 -3.58 -3.75
CA ALA A 98 -4.28 -3.60 -2.92
C ALA A 98 -3.29 -2.50 -3.32
N ILE A 99 -2.49 -2.08 -2.36
CA ILE A 99 -1.26 -1.32 -2.60
C ILE A 99 -0.09 -2.26 -2.35
N SER A 100 0.87 -2.29 -3.26
CA SER A 100 2.15 -2.96 -3.01
C SER A 100 3.32 -2.01 -3.14
N GLU A 101 4.22 -2.08 -2.16
CA GLU A 101 5.52 -1.40 -2.19
C GLU A 101 6.64 -2.43 -2.31
N THR A 102 7.50 -2.26 -3.31
CA THR A 102 8.53 -3.25 -3.67
C THR A 102 9.87 -2.59 -3.91
N ASN A 103 10.89 -3.00 -3.16
CA ASN A 103 12.26 -2.61 -3.47
C ASN A 103 12.66 -3.18 -4.84
N ALA A 104 13.28 -2.35 -5.67
CA ALA A 104 13.80 -2.74 -6.97
C ALA A 104 15.14 -2.07 -7.25
N MET A 105 15.91 -2.69 -8.12
CA MET A 105 17.12 -2.08 -8.68
C MET A 105 17.04 -2.15 -10.20
N ILE A 106 17.23 -1.01 -10.85
CA ILE A 106 17.39 -0.91 -12.30
C ILE A 106 18.88 -0.93 -12.60
N ILE A 107 19.29 -1.88 -13.43
CA ILE A 107 20.66 -2.01 -13.90
C ILE A 107 20.63 -1.76 -15.41
N GLY A 108 21.11 -0.60 -15.82
CA GLY A 108 21.21 -0.20 -17.23
C GLY A 108 22.66 -0.25 -17.70
N GLN A 109 22.88 -0.70 -18.92
CA GLN A 109 24.20 -0.69 -19.56
C GLN A 109 24.07 -0.24 -21.00
N ASN A 110 24.87 0.75 -21.41
CA ASN A 110 25.01 1.16 -22.80
C ASN A 110 26.30 0.59 -23.37
N HIS A 111 26.16 -0.27 -24.39
CA HIS A 111 27.28 -1.03 -24.95
C HIS A 111 28.22 -0.16 -25.79
N ARG A 112 27.69 0.88 -26.44
CA ARG A 112 28.48 1.78 -27.28
C ARG A 112 29.29 2.78 -26.45
N LEU A 113 28.74 3.22 -25.32
CA LEU A 113 29.39 4.16 -24.41
C LEU A 113 30.27 3.46 -23.37
N GLU A 114 30.25 2.12 -23.31
CA GLU A 114 30.99 1.31 -22.35
C GLU A 114 30.75 1.72 -20.88
N MET A 115 29.55 2.21 -20.59
CA MET A 115 29.14 2.66 -19.27
C MET A 115 27.76 2.12 -18.89
N GLY A 116 27.51 2.03 -17.60
CA GLY A 116 26.22 1.65 -17.03
C GLY A 116 25.75 2.62 -15.96
N ALA A 117 24.57 2.32 -15.45
CA ALA A 117 24.00 2.97 -14.30
C ALA A 117 23.18 1.96 -13.52
N THR A 118 23.41 1.91 -12.21
CA THR A 118 22.59 1.15 -11.28
C THR A 118 21.80 2.14 -10.44
N CYS A 119 20.49 1.94 -10.35
CA CYS A 119 19.61 2.80 -9.58
C CYS A 119 18.75 1.97 -8.65
N HIS A 120 18.77 2.30 -7.36
CA HIS A 120 17.90 1.75 -6.34
C HIS A 120 16.61 2.55 -6.29
N ASN A 121 15.49 1.83 -6.34
CA ASN A 121 14.17 2.44 -6.41
C ASN A 121 13.13 1.57 -5.70
N ARG A 122 11.92 2.11 -5.58
CA ARG A 122 10.75 1.41 -5.10
C ARG A 122 9.64 1.48 -6.13
N PHE A 123 9.05 0.34 -6.45
CA PHE A 123 7.78 0.29 -7.16
C PHE A 123 6.66 0.49 -6.16
N TYR A 124 5.80 1.44 -6.47
CA TYR A 124 4.55 1.69 -5.76
C TYR A 124 3.40 1.38 -6.71
N ASP A 125 2.67 0.31 -6.43
CA ASP A 125 1.64 -0.21 -7.30
C ASP A 125 0.27 -0.14 -6.66
N MET A 126 -0.69 0.39 -7.41
CA MET A 126 -2.11 0.23 -7.13
C MET A 126 -2.64 -0.95 -7.96
N LEU A 127 -3.14 -1.95 -7.26
CA LEU A 127 -3.55 -3.23 -7.83
C LEU A 127 -5.06 -3.40 -7.67
N GLU A 128 -5.67 -4.02 -8.66
CA GLU A 128 -7.10 -4.34 -8.61
C GLU A 128 -7.35 -5.75 -9.16
N LYS A 129 -8.19 -6.51 -8.44
CA LYS A 129 -8.66 -7.84 -8.79
C LYS A 129 -9.98 -7.73 -9.53
N ARG A 130 -10.00 -8.13 -10.81
CA ARG A 130 -11.22 -8.21 -11.62
C ARG A 130 -11.41 -9.65 -12.08
N GLN A 131 -12.61 -10.20 -11.88
CA GLN A 131 -12.94 -11.59 -12.25
C GLN A 131 -11.91 -12.61 -11.71
N GLY A 132 -11.43 -12.39 -10.48
CA GLY A 132 -10.47 -13.28 -9.82
C GLY A 132 -9.00 -13.02 -10.16
N VAL A 133 -8.68 -12.12 -11.09
CA VAL A 133 -7.30 -11.87 -11.56
C VAL A 133 -6.81 -10.51 -11.10
N TRP A 134 -5.67 -10.49 -10.42
CA TRP A 134 -4.95 -9.27 -10.05
C TRP A 134 -4.20 -8.70 -11.24
N ARG A 135 -4.32 -7.39 -11.47
CA ARG A 135 -3.48 -6.63 -12.40
C ARG A 135 -3.15 -5.26 -11.84
N ILE A 136 -2.11 -4.66 -12.41
CA ILE A 136 -1.66 -3.31 -12.08
C ILE A 136 -2.60 -2.29 -12.75
N LEU A 137 -3.15 -1.39 -11.94
CA LEU A 137 -3.92 -0.24 -12.40
C LEU A 137 -3.03 1.01 -12.51
N ARG A 138 -2.10 1.20 -11.58
CA ARG A 138 -1.11 2.28 -11.62
C ARG A 138 0.21 1.77 -11.06
N ARG A 139 1.30 2.00 -11.79
CA ARG A 139 2.67 1.82 -11.30
C ARG A 139 3.39 3.16 -11.24
N GLN A 140 4.02 3.43 -10.11
CA GLN A 140 4.95 4.56 -9.96
C GLN A 140 6.30 4.05 -9.48
N VAL A 141 7.34 4.79 -9.82
CA VAL A 141 8.71 4.48 -9.40
C VAL A 141 9.28 5.64 -8.61
N VAL A 142 9.66 5.37 -7.37
CA VAL A 142 10.37 6.31 -6.51
C VAL A 142 11.83 5.93 -6.50
N TYR A 143 12.71 6.85 -6.89
CA TYR A 143 14.15 6.59 -6.96
C TYR A 143 14.84 7.07 -5.68
N ASP A 144 15.63 6.21 -5.06
CA ASP A 144 16.29 6.49 -3.79
C ASP A 144 17.73 6.99 -3.99
N PHE A 145 18.53 6.27 -4.78
CA PHE A 145 19.90 6.65 -5.15
C PHE A 145 20.40 5.84 -6.37
N GLY A 146 21.47 6.31 -7.01
CA GLY A 146 22.08 5.60 -8.13
C GLY A 146 23.56 5.91 -8.31
N SER A 147 24.25 5.04 -9.05
CA SER A 147 25.67 5.15 -9.38
C SER A 147 25.89 4.94 -10.87
N PHE A 148 26.99 5.51 -11.38
CA PHE A 148 27.53 5.10 -12.67
C PHE A 148 28.35 3.82 -12.49
N ASP A 149 28.24 2.93 -13.47
CA ASP A 149 29.00 1.69 -13.53
C ASP A 149 29.95 1.73 -14.73
N PHE A 150 31.16 1.22 -14.56
CA PHE A 150 32.23 1.32 -15.55
C PHE A 150 32.86 -0.06 -15.82
N PRO A 151 32.18 -0.92 -16.60
CA PRO A 151 32.57 -2.33 -16.75
C PRO A 151 34.01 -2.54 -17.26
N PHE A 152 34.52 -1.60 -18.07
CA PHE A 152 35.85 -1.67 -18.68
C PHE A 152 36.82 -0.58 -18.17
N GLY A 153 36.44 0.12 -17.10
CA GLY A 153 37.19 1.24 -16.54
C GLY A 153 36.52 2.60 -16.77
N PRO A 154 37.02 3.67 -16.11
CA PRO A 154 36.34 4.96 -16.08
C PRO A 154 36.11 5.54 -17.47
N VAL A 155 34.88 6.01 -17.71
CA VAL A 155 34.47 6.73 -18.92
C VAL A 155 34.23 8.19 -18.54
N ASP A 156 34.62 9.12 -19.40
CA ASP A 156 34.37 10.55 -19.19
C ASP A 156 32.86 10.85 -19.23
N ILE A 157 32.37 11.47 -18.15
CA ILE A 157 30.97 11.87 -18.01
C ILE A 157 30.90 13.39 -18.09
N ASP A 158 30.00 13.89 -18.93
CA ASP A 158 29.59 15.29 -18.90
C ASP A 158 28.82 15.56 -17.59
N LYS A 159 29.57 16.07 -16.60
CA LYS A 159 29.07 16.34 -15.25
C LYS A 159 27.96 17.38 -15.25
N GLU A 160 28.00 18.37 -16.15
CA GLU A 160 27.00 19.43 -16.19
C GLU A 160 25.68 18.89 -16.75
N ALA A 161 25.73 18.03 -17.78
CA ALA A 161 24.56 17.33 -18.27
C ALA A 161 23.93 16.43 -17.19
N ALA A 162 24.74 15.65 -16.46
CA ALA A 162 24.26 14.76 -15.40
C ALA A 162 23.61 15.54 -14.23
N LYS A 163 24.18 16.67 -13.82
CA LYS A 163 23.67 17.52 -12.72
C LYS A 163 22.31 18.17 -13.02
N ARG A 164 21.86 18.21 -14.28
CA ARG A 164 20.51 18.68 -14.62
C ARG A 164 19.43 17.76 -14.05
N TYR A 165 19.78 16.50 -13.79
CA TYR A 165 18.88 15.52 -13.21
C TYR A 165 19.07 15.41 -11.69
N PRO A 166 18.02 15.04 -10.95
CA PRO A 166 18.14 14.91 -9.50
C PRO A 166 19.03 13.74 -9.12
N ALA A 167 19.85 13.98 -8.10
CA ALA A 167 20.96 13.10 -7.71
C ALA A 167 20.56 11.63 -7.54
N ALA A 168 19.33 11.38 -7.08
CA ALA A 168 18.80 10.04 -6.82
C ALA A 168 18.77 9.12 -8.05
N TYR A 169 18.58 9.66 -9.25
CA TYR A 169 18.57 8.88 -10.49
C TYR A 169 19.44 9.47 -11.59
N ALA A 170 20.22 10.52 -11.31
CA ALA A 170 21.01 11.23 -12.31
C ALA A 170 21.85 10.30 -13.21
N PRO A 171 22.50 9.23 -12.70
CA PRO A 171 23.22 8.28 -13.56
C PRO A 171 22.33 7.57 -14.58
N LEU A 172 21.15 7.11 -14.16
CA LEU A 172 20.19 6.44 -15.03
C LEU A 172 19.60 7.41 -16.06
N ALA A 173 19.23 8.63 -15.63
CA ALA A 173 18.70 9.65 -16.55
C ALA A 173 19.73 10.07 -17.60
N TYR A 174 21.00 10.26 -17.19
CA TYR A 174 22.08 10.53 -18.12
C TYR A 174 22.25 9.38 -19.13
N LEU A 175 22.30 8.14 -18.66
CA LEU A 175 22.42 6.96 -19.51
C LEU A 175 21.27 6.87 -20.53
N LEU A 176 20.03 7.11 -20.07
CA LEU A 176 18.84 7.12 -20.91
C LEU A 176 18.85 8.25 -21.95
N GLU A 177 19.23 9.48 -21.56
CA GLU A 177 19.37 10.63 -22.47
C GLU A 177 20.38 10.31 -23.59
N LYS A 178 21.57 9.81 -23.24
CA LYS A 178 22.60 9.42 -24.23
C LYS A 178 22.20 8.21 -25.09
N SER A 179 21.18 7.48 -24.66
CA SER A 179 20.60 6.34 -25.40
C SER A 179 19.37 6.72 -26.24
N GLY A 180 19.00 8.01 -26.30
CA GLY A 180 17.85 8.50 -27.09
C GLY A 180 16.50 8.46 -26.37
N PHE A 181 16.49 8.27 -25.04
CA PHE A 181 15.29 8.21 -24.20
C PHE A 181 15.36 9.29 -23.12
N PRO A 182 15.20 10.58 -23.46
CA PRO A 182 15.40 11.66 -22.51
C PRO A 182 14.46 11.53 -21.30
N ALA A 183 15.05 11.72 -20.12
CA ALA A 183 14.34 11.73 -18.85
C ALA A 183 13.53 13.03 -18.73
N ASN A 184 12.25 12.95 -19.08
CA ASN A 184 11.36 14.12 -19.06
C ASN A 184 10.61 14.26 -17.72
N ASN A 185 10.62 13.23 -16.87
CA ASN A 185 9.83 13.22 -15.63
C ASN A 185 10.68 13.59 -14.40
N MET A 186 10.83 14.90 -14.18
CA MET A 186 11.61 15.49 -13.07
C MET A 186 10.91 15.39 -11.71
N SER A 187 9.69 14.87 -11.66
CA SER A 187 8.83 14.76 -10.47
C SER A 187 9.24 13.60 -9.54
N ASN A 188 9.89 12.56 -10.07
CA ASN A 188 10.10 11.27 -9.38
C ASN A 188 11.43 11.19 -8.63
N THR A 189 11.74 12.17 -7.79
CA THR A 189 13.12 12.30 -7.27
C THR A 189 13.15 12.32 -5.76
N ALA A 190 14.18 11.71 -5.17
CA ALA A 190 14.51 11.86 -3.75
C ALA A 190 15.15 13.24 -3.41
N GLY A 191 15.05 14.26 -4.27
CA GLY A 191 15.70 15.56 -4.08
C GLY A 191 14.81 16.67 -3.51
N ASN A 192 13.49 16.58 -3.65
CA ASN A 192 12.54 17.47 -3.00
C ASN A 192 11.85 16.66 -1.87
N PRO A 193 11.89 17.09 -0.59
CA PRO A 193 11.21 16.35 0.49
C PRO A 193 9.75 16.04 0.17
N SER A 194 9.09 16.91 -0.62
CA SER A 194 7.71 16.73 -1.08
C SER A 194 7.54 15.75 -2.24
N SER A 195 8.59 15.38 -3.00
CA SER A 195 8.50 14.36 -4.07
C SER A 195 8.83 12.94 -3.60
N LYS A 196 9.46 12.77 -2.43
CA LYS A 196 9.63 11.45 -1.76
C LYS A 196 8.34 10.89 -1.19
N LEU A 197 7.40 11.78 -0.91
CA LEU A 197 6.23 11.54 -0.10
C LEU A 197 5.01 11.89 -0.94
N HIS A 198 4.75 11.10 -1.98
CA HIS A 198 3.54 11.27 -2.77
C HIS A 198 2.30 11.14 -1.87
N LEU A 199 1.21 11.79 -2.27
CA LEU A 199 0.01 11.92 -1.43
C LEU A 199 -0.50 10.58 -0.88
N GLY A 200 -0.52 9.53 -1.70
CA GLY A 200 -0.90 8.18 -1.26
C GLY A 200 0.01 7.61 -0.14
N LEU A 201 1.33 7.79 -0.24
CA LEU A 201 2.27 7.36 0.80
C LEU A 201 2.12 8.21 2.06
N LEU A 202 1.92 9.52 1.94
CA LEU A 202 1.64 10.40 3.08
C LEU A 202 0.38 9.96 3.82
N ILE A 203 -0.72 9.71 3.10
CA ILE A 203 -1.97 9.22 3.70
C ILE A 203 -1.75 7.88 4.41
N HIS A 204 -0.97 6.99 3.81
CA HIS A 204 -0.64 5.70 4.42
C HIS A 204 0.19 5.87 5.71
N LEU A 205 1.28 6.63 5.66
CA LEU A 205 2.18 6.87 6.80
C LEU A 205 1.46 7.63 7.92
N SER A 206 0.65 8.65 7.59
CA SER A 206 -0.18 9.36 8.56
C SER A 206 -1.18 8.42 9.25
N ASN A 207 -1.79 7.49 8.51
CA ASN A 207 -2.68 6.49 9.10
C ASN A 207 -1.94 5.48 9.99
N GLN A 208 -0.75 5.03 9.60
CA GLN A 208 0.09 4.14 10.44
C GLN A 208 0.53 4.84 11.72
N PHE A 209 0.98 6.09 11.62
CA PHE A 209 1.41 6.88 12.77
C PHE A 209 0.24 7.13 13.74
N LYS A 210 -0.95 7.47 13.22
CA LYS A 210 -2.18 7.55 14.01
C LYS A 210 -2.49 6.23 14.74
N ASP A 211 -2.42 5.09 14.06
CA ASP A 211 -2.67 3.77 14.67
C ASP A 211 -1.63 3.43 15.78
N GLN A 212 -0.39 3.87 15.60
CA GLN A 212 0.67 3.73 16.61
C GLN A 212 0.37 4.58 17.86
N LEU A 213 -0.04 5.84 17.68
CA LEU A 213 -0.41 6.73 18.79
C LEU A 213 -1.59 6.16 19.60
N ILE A 214 -2.62 5.66 18.92
CA ILE A 214 -3.74 4.95 19.56
C ILE A 214 -3.23 3.75 20.37
N THR A 215 -2.36 2.92 19.77
CA THR A 215 -1.81 1.75 20.47
C THR A 215 -1.01 2.15 21.70
N GLN A 216 -0.20 3.21 21.61
CA GLN A 216 0.60 3.71 22.73
C GLN A 216 -0.27 4.23 23.87
N TYR A 217 -1.34 4.97 23.57
CA TYR A 217 -2.27 5.51 24.56
C TYR A 217 -2.98 4.39 25.33
N PHE A 218 -3.39 3.32 24.64
CA PHE A 218 -4.18 2.23 25.22
C PHE A 218 -3.35 1.05 25.77
N SER A 219 -2.06 0.97 25.44
CA SER A 219 -1.17 -0.08 25.95
C SER A 219 -1.08 -0.14 27.48
N PRO A 220 -1.00 0.98 28.23
CA PRO A 220 -1.05 0.95 29.70
C PRO A 220 -2.34 0.36 30.28
N MET A 221 -3.46 0.49 29.56
CA MET A 221 -4.75 -0.13 29.91
C MET A 221 -4.82 -1.60 29.48
N GLY A 222 -3.73 -2.13 28.92
CA GLY A 222 -3.61 -3.48 28.37
C GLY A 222 -4.46 -3.69 27.12
N ILE A 223 -4.87 -2.64 26.42
CA ILE A 223 -5.71 -2.74 25.21
C ILE A 223 -4.84 -2.58 23.97
N THR A 224 -4.89 -3.56 23.07
CA THR A 224 -4.17 -3.48 21.79
C THR A 224 -4.95 -2.60 20.80
N GLY A 225 -4.26 -1.97 19.85
CA GLY A 225 -4.91 -1.15 18.81
C GLY A 225 -6.00 -1.91 18.04
N ALA A 226 -5.83 -3.21 17.79
CA ALA A 226 -6.85 -4.04 17.15
C ALA A 226 -8.09 -4.28 18.04
N GLN A 227 -7.91 -4.50 19.35
CA GLN A 227 -9.03 -4.58 20.30
C GLN A 227 -9.75 -3.24 20.43
N PHE A 228 -9.01 -2.14 20.46
CA PHE A 228 -9.59 -0.80 20.49
C PHE A 228 -10.45 -0.54 19.24
N LYS A 229 -9.96 -0.91 18.05
CA LYS A 229 -10.74 -0.78 16.82
C LYS A 229 -12.02 -1.62 16.82
N VAL A 230 -12.05 -2.78 17.50
CA VAL A 230 -13.30 -3.53 17.72
C VAL A 230 -14.25 -2.75 18.62
N LEU A 231 -13.78 -2.22 19.75
CA LEU A 231 -14.59 -1.43 20.69
C LEU A 231 -15.24 -0.23 20.01
N ILE A 232 -14.44 0.58 19.29
CA ILE A 232 -14.98 1.76 18.60
C ILE A 232 -15.92 1.39 17.45
N SER A 233 -15.73 0.22 16.82
CA SER A 233 -16.65 -0.27 15.78
C SER A 233 -18.03 -0.59 16.40
N ILE A 234 -18.06 -1.28 17.54
CA ILE A 234 -19.30 -1.58 18.25
C ILE A 234 -19.95 -0.29 18.76
N PHE A 235 -19.15 0.63 19.31
CA PHE A 235 -19.61 1.95 19.77
C PHE A 235 -20.28 2.76 18.65
N LYS A 236 -19.78 2.66 17.41
CA LYS A 236 -20.35 3.29 16.21
C LYS A 236 -21.56 2.55 15.62
N GLY A 237 -22.02 1.46 16.25
CA GLY A 237 -23.23 0.74 15.84
C GLY A 237 -22.99 -0.51 14.98
N PHE A 238 -21.73 -0.87 14.67
CA PHE A 238 -21.44 -2.16 14.00
C PHE A 238 -21.52 -3.29 15.04
N ASN A 239 -22.68 -3.91 15.11
CA ASN A 239 -23.03 -4.78 16.22
C ASN A 239 -22.98 -6.27 15.85
N SER A 240 -22.60 -6.66 14.63
CA SER A 240 -22.37 -8.08 14.29
C SER A 240 -20.89 -8.43 14.12
N PRO A 241 -20.46 -9.66 14.44
CA PRO A 241 -19.10 -10.12 14.18
C PRO A 241 -18.68 -10.01 12.71
N VAL A 242 -19.63 -10.14 11.78
CA VAL A 242 -19.39 -10.04 10.33
C VAL A 242 -19.10 -8.60 9.94
N GLU A 243 -19.88 -7.64 10.41
CA GLU A 243 -19.66 -6.22 10.16
C GLU A 243 -18.33 -5.76 10.75
N VAL A 244 -18.05 -6.12 12.00
CA VAL A 244 -16.79 -5.80 12.68
C VAL A 244 -15.60 -6.40 11.92
N SER A 245 -15.70 -7.66 11.46
CA SER A 245 -14.64 -8.30 10.65
C SER A 245 -14.39 -7.58 9.33
N LYS A 246 -15.46 -7.20 8.62
CA LYS A 246 -15.37 -6.47 7.34
C LYS A 246 -14.76 -5.08 7.54
N ASN A 247 -15.20 -4.36 8.57
CA ASN A 247 -14.70 -3.03 8.89
C ASN A 247 -13.19 -3.07 9.23
N LEU A 248 -12.75 -4.12 9.91
CA LEU A 248 -11.36 -4.28 10.37
C LEU A 248 -10.44 -5.03 9.42
N VAL A 249 -10.96 -5.50 8.28
CA VAL A 249 -10.21 -6.32 7.31
C VAL A 249 -9.53 -7.53 7.99
N MET A 250 -10.23 -8.15 8.94
CA MET A 250 -9.72 -9.26 9.73
C MET A 250 -10.44 -10.57 9.38
N ASP A 251 -9.68 -11.66 9.31
CA ASP A 251 -10.27 -12.99 9.08
C ASP A 251 -11.24 -13.38 10.20
N THR A 252 -12.36 -14.03 9.85
CA THR A 252 -13.44 -14.34 10.81
C THR A 252 -12.97 -15.24 11.96
N GLY A 253 -11.95 -16.07 11.74
CA GLY A 253 -11.37 -16.94 12.77
C GLY A 253 -10.46 -16.18 13.76
N ALA A 254 -9.66 -15.23 13.27
CA ALA A 254 -8.91 -14.29 14.11
C ALA A 254 -9.86 -13.38 14.89
N MET A 255 -10.90 -12.86 14.23
CA MET A 255 -11.92 -12.04 14.87
C MET A 255 -12.64 -12.82 15.97
N SER A 256 -13.08 -14.05 15.71
CA SER A 256 -13.78 -14.88 16.71
C SER A 256 -12.93 -15.09 17.97
N ARG A 257 -11.64 -15.40 17.81
CA ARG A 257 -10.69 -15.55 18.93
C ARG A 257 -10.42 -14.22 19.64
N MET A 258 -10.37 -13.11 18.90
CA MET A 258 -10.22 -11.78 19.50
C MET A 258 -11.43 -11.42 20.34
N LEU A 259 -12.62 -11.58 19.79
CA LEU A 259 -13.88 -11.35 20.47
C LEU A 259 -14.01 -12.25 21.71
N GLU A 260 -13.63 -13.52 21.65
CA GLU A 260 -13.58 -14.40 22.84
C GLU A 260 -12.67 -13.86 23.93
N ARG A 261 -11.47 -13.39 23.57
CA ARG A 261 -10.55 -12.74 24.52
C ARG A 261 -11.14 -11.45 25.09
N MET A 262 -11.85 -10.68 24.29
CA MET A 262 -12.49 -9.43 24.74
C MET A 262 -13.67 -9.69 25.68
N VAL A 263 -14.48 -10.73 25.41
CA VAL A 263 -15.52 -11.21 26.35
C VAL A 263 -14.90 -11.67 27.66
N LYS A 264 -13.83 -12.48 27.61
CA LYS A 264 -13.11 -12.94 28.81
C LYS A 264 -12.52 -11.79 29.64
N ARG A 265 -12.22 -10.65 29.00
CA ARG A 265 -11.71 -9.44 29.67
C ARG A 265 -12.80 -8.47 30.11
N ASP A 266 -14.06 -8.86 29.93
CA ASP A 266 -15.24 -8.08 30.27
C ASP A 266 -15.30 -6.74 29.53
N LEU A 267 -14.92 -6.73 28.25
CA LEU A 267 -14.93 -5.53 27.40
C LEU A 267 -16.14 -5.48 26.47
N ILE A 268 -16.68 -6.65 26.12
CA ILE A 268 -17.83 -6.81 25.24
C ILE A 268 -18.67 -7.99 25.70
N VAL A 269 -19.94 -8.01 25.33
CA VAL A 269 -20.85 -9.14 25.50
C VAL A 269 -21.39 -9.63 24.15
N ARG A 270 -21.75 -10.91 24.12
CA ARG A 270 -22.40 -11.56 22.97
C ARG A 270 -23.84 -11.91 23.36
N ASN A 271 -24.79 -11.28 22.71
CA ASN A 271 -26.22 -11.52 22.91
C ASN A 271 -26.79 -12.27 21.71
N VAL A 272 -27.82 -13.07 21.94
CA VAL A 272 -28.61 -13.67 20.85
C VAL A 272 -29.37 -12.54 20.15
N ASN A 273 -29.32 -12.48 18.82
CA ASN A 273 -30.10 -11.51 18.07
C ASN A 273 -31.61 -11.78 18.30
N PRO A 274 -32.40 -10.79 18.79
CA PRO A 274 -33.84 -10.94 18.99
C PRO A 274 -34.63 -11.27 17.71
N GLU A 275 -34.15 -10.80 16.55
CA GLU A 275 -34.83 -10.94 15.26
C GLU A 275 -34.46 -12.25 14.53
N ASP A 276 -33.25 -12.76 14.71
CA ASP A 276 -32.83 -14.08 14.25
C ASP A 276 -31.96 -14.77 15.30
N LYS A 277 -32.55 -15.73 16.05
CA LYS A 277 -31.86 -16.45 17.12
C LYS A 277 -30.61 -17.23 16.68
N ARG A 278 -30.38 -17.37 15.36
CA ARG A 278 -29.17 -17.99 14.79
C ARG A 278 -28.00 -17.00 14.69
N GLN A 279 -28.24 -15.71 14.91
CA GLN A 279 -27.24 -14.66 14.85
C GLN A 279 -26.87 -14.14 16.24
N VAL A 280 -25.68 -13.56 16.34
CA VAL A 280 -25.14 -12.97 17.57
C VAL A 280 -24.93 -11.48 17.35
N ILE A 281 -25.35 -10.69 18.35
CA ILE A 281 -25.10 -9.25 18.45
C ILE A 281 -24.01 -9.02 19.51
N LEU A 282 -23.07 -8.15 19.17
CA LEU A 282 -22.02 -7.63 20.03
C LEU A 282 -22.51 -6.33 20.66
N ALA A 283 -22.34 -6.21 21.98
CA ALA A 283 -22.52 -4.97 22.70
C ALA A 283 -21.32 -4.72 23.61
N LEU A 284 -21.09 -3.45 23.96
CA LEU A 284 -20.08 -3.09 24.95
C LEU A 284 -20.60 -3.47 26.35
N THR A 285 -19.69 -3.88 27.23
CA THR A 285 -19.95 -3.86 28.68
C THR A 285 -19.82 -2.44 29.20
N GLU A 286 -20.17 -2.21 30.47
CA GLU A 286 -19.90 -0.93 31.16
C GLU A 286 -18.43 -0.53 31.03
N LYS A 287 -17.50 -1.46 31.33
CA LYS A 287 -16.06 -1.27 31.15
C LYS A 287 -15.64 -1.01 29.69
N GLY A 288 -16.29 -1.67 28.73
CA GLY A 288 -16.04 -1.42 27.31
C GLY A 288 -16.50 -0.03 26.87
N GLN A 289 -17.60 0.43 27.46
CA GLN A 289 -18.19 1.74 27.21
C GLN A 289 -17.34 2.86 27.84
N GLU A 290 -16.89 2.70 29.09
CA GLU A 290 -15.95 3.62 29.74
C GLU A 290 -14.67 3.83 28.92
N LEU A 291 -14.11 2.77 28.32
CA LEU A 291 -12.94 2.89 27.43
C LEU A 291 -13.23 3.67 26.16
N CYS A 292 -14.43 3.52 25.59
CA CYS A 292 -14.84 4.28 24.41
C CYS A 292 -15.11 5.75 24.75
N GLU A 293 -15.70 6.02 25.92
CA GLU A 293 -15.96 7.36 26.41
C GLU A 293 -14.65 8.08 26.78
N ALA A 294 -13.71 7.41 27.45
CA ALA A 294 -12.37 7.91 27.68
C ALA A 294 -11.65 8.26 26.36
N PHE A 295 -11.88 7.46 25.31
CA PHE A 295 -11.37 7.77 23.99
C PHE A 295 -11.97 9.06 23.42
N GLN A 296 -13.30 9.18 23.41
CA GLN A 296 -13.99 10.34 22.84
C GLN A 296 -13.69 11.63 23.58
N ASN A 297 -13.62 11.57 24.91
CA ASN A 297 -13.53 12.76 25.76
C ASN A 297 -12.10 13.29 25.95
N ASP A 298 -11.09 12.41 25.94
CA ASP A 298 -9.71 12.79 26.27
C ASP A 298 -8.71 12.29 25.20
N ALA A 299 -8.68 10.98 24.96
CA ALA A 299 -7.65 10.39 24.11
C ALA A 299 -7.67 10.93 22.67
N LEU A 300 -8.86 11.20 22.11
CA LEU A 300 -9.00 11.72 20.77
C LEU A 300 -8.31 13.09 20.63
N ALA A 301 -8.57 14.01 21.57
CA ALA A 301 -7.95 15.33 21.57
C ALA A 301 -6.42 15.23 21.73
N SER A 302 -5.95 14.38 22.64
CA SER A 302 -4.50 14.15 22.84
C SER A 302 -3.82 13.55 21.60
N ILE A 303 -4.40 12.50 21.02
CA ILE A 303 -3.85 11.81 19.85
C ILE A 303 -3.84 12.72 18.62
N ILE A 304 -4.94 13.44 18.37
CA ILE A 304 -5.00 14.41 17.27
C ILE A 304 -4.00 15.55 17.51
N GLY A 305 -3.91 16.05 18.74
CA GLY A 305 -2.92 17.07 19.12
C GLY A 305 -1.49 16.65 18.79
N THR A 306 -1.07 15.43 19.16
CA THR A 306 0.25 14.90 18.79
C THR A 306 0.40 14.65 17.28
N LEU A 307 -0.65 14.16 16.63
CA LEU A 307 -0.63 13.90 15.18
C LEU A 307 -0.44 15.19 14.37
N THR A 308 -1.01 16.31 14.84
CA THR A 308 -0.98 17.61 14.17
C THR A 308 -0.07 18.64 14.86
N GLU A 309 0.78 18.23 15.81
CA GLU A 309 1.59 19.14 16.65
C GLU A 309 2.46 20.11 15.82
N ARG A 310 2.86 19.69 14.62
CA ARG A 310 3.71 20.46 13.71
C ARG A 310 2.95 21.36 12.74
N LEU A 311 1.63 21.41 12.82
CA LEU A 311 0.78 22.23 11.96
C LEU A 311 0.33 23.48 12.72
N THR A 312 0.36 24.62 12.05
CA THR A 312 -0.37 25.81 12.50
C THR A 312 -1.89 25.58 12.45
N PRO A 313 -2.70 26.35 13.20
CA PRO A 313 -4.16 26.25 13.12
C PRO A 313 -4.70 26.41 11.69
N GLU A 314 -4.12 27.32 10.92
CA GLU A 314 -4.48 27.57 9.53
C GLU A 314 -4.13 26.37 8.63
N GLU A 315 -2.93 25.79 8.76
CA GLU A 315 -2.53 24.59 8.01
C GLU A 315 -3.41 23.38 8.34
N SER A 316 -3.76 23.20 9.62
CA SER A 316 -4.65 22.13 10.08
C SER A 316 -6.05 22.28 9.49
N LYS A 317 -6.59 23.51 9.48
CA LYS A 317 -7.87 23.81 8.83
C LYS A 317 -7.82 23.54 7.33
N GLN A 318 -6.79 24.01 6.65
CA GLN A 318 -6.61 23.79 5.21
C GLN A 318 -6.48 22.29 4.88
N LEU A 319 -5.74 21.54 5.69
CA LEU A 319 -5.60 20.10 5.52
C LEU A 319 -6.95 19.38 5.68
N ASN A 320 -7.74 19.75 6.70
CA ASN A 320 -9.08 19.20 6.89
C ASN A 320 -9.99 19.46 5.68
N GLU A 321 -10.01 20.69 5.17
CA GLU A 321 -10.81 21.05 3.99
C GLU A 321 -10.39 20.25 2.74
N LEU A 322 -9.08 20.04 2.55
CA LEU A 322 -8.54 19.26 1.43
C LEU A 322 -8.86 17.76 1.59
N LEU A 323 -8.72 17.19 2.78
CA LEU A 323 -9.05 15.80 3.05
C LEU A 323 -10.54 15.51 2.88
N ILE A 324 -11.42 16.43 3.30
CA ILE A 324 -12.87 16.33 3.05
C ILE A 324 -13.13 16.30 1.54
N LYS A 325 -12.52 17.20 0.76
CA LYS A 325 -12.66 17.23 -0.71
C LYS A 325 -12.16 15.98 -1.42
N MET A 326 -11.25 15.22 -0.81
CA MET A 326 -10.74 13.97 -1.38
C MET A 326 -11.69 12.78 -1.19
N LEU A 327 -12.63 12.86 -0.24
CA LEU A 327 -13.54 11.77 0.08
C LEU A 327 -14.90 12.00 -0.62
N PRO A 328 -15.55 10.94 -1.14
CA PRO A 328 -16.94 11.04 -1.62
C PRO A 328 -17.89 11.51 -0.51
N ASP A 329 -18.89 12.30 -0.88
CA ASP A 329 -19.87 12.87 0.06
C ASP A 329 -20.60 11.77 0.85
N GLU A 330 -20.85 10.61 0.24
CA GLU A 330 -21.54 9.49 0.90
C GLU A 330 -20.74 8.88 2.08
N ILE A 331 -19.43 9.12 2.12
CA ILE A 331 -18.55 8.71 3.22
C ILE A 331 -18.57 9.74 4.34
N THR A 332 -18.55 11.03 4.02
CA THR A 332 -18.45 12.12 5.00
C THR A 332 -19.79 12.43 5.68
N GLU A 333 -20.91 12.35 4.96
CA GLU A 333 -22.28 12.59 5.49
C GLU A 333 -22.65 11.70 6.67
N ARG A 334 -22.07 10.50 6.77
CA ARG A 334 -22.32 9.56 7.90
C ARG A 334 -21.69 10.01 9.22
N HIS A 335 -20.93 11.09 9.20
CA HIS A 335 -20.12 11.58 10.31
C HIS A 335 -20.36 13.07 10.62
N LEU A 336 -21.25 13.74 9.87
CA LEU A 336 -21.74 15.10 10.13
C LEU A 336 -23.05 15.05 10.93
#